data_AF-A0A1I7Z1K6-F1
#
_entry.id   AF-A0A1I7Z1K6-F1
#
_cell.length_a   1.000
_cell.length_b   1.000
_cell.length_c   1.000
_cell.angle_alpha   90.00
_cell.angle_beta   90.00
_cell.angle_gamma   90.00
#
_symmetry.space_group_name_H-M   'P 1'
#
loop_
_entity.id
_entity.type
_entity.pdbx_description
1 polymer ?
#
loop_
_entity_poly.entity_id
_entity_poly.type
_entity_poly.pdbx_seq_one_letter_code
_entity_poly.pdbx_strand_id
1 'polypeptide(L)'
;MSGLLNRLVSGAASALSSSSRQLLGTKTAQVQNHVSGFKVKSMLKLRCRSCYFVRVDGRLHVECPVHPRHKQREMFNVKLLW
;
A
#
# COMPACT_ATOMS: atom_id res chain seq x y z
N MET A 1 -50.52 -13.47 -8.09
CA MET A 1 -49.99 -14.81 -7.73
C MET A 1 -48.54 -14.99 -8.21
N SER A 2 -47.65 -14.02 -7.97
CA SER A 2 -46.30 -13.97 -8.60
C SER A 2 -45.15 -13.66 -7.63
N GLY A 3 -45.45 -13.31 -6.37
CA GLY A 3 -44.43 -12.93 -5.38
C GLY A 3 -43.58 -14.09 -4.85
N LEU A 4 -44.09 -15.32 -4.87
CA LEU A 4 -43.36 -16.50 -4.39
C LEU A 4 -42.27 -16.93 -5.38
N LEU A 5 -42.52 -16.83 -6.69
CA LEU A 5 -41.53 -17.14 -7.72
C LEU A 5 -40.37 -16.12 -7.71
N ASN A 6 -40.65 -14.83 -7.57
CA ASN A 6 -39.60 -13.79 -7.50
C ASN A 6 -38.68 -13.93 -6.27
N ARG A 7 -39.21 -14.42 -5.14
CA ARG A 7 -38.41 -14.63 -3.92
C ARG A 7 -37.46 -15.82 -4.04
N LEU A 8 -37.90 -16.91 -4.66
CA LEU A 8 -37.05 -18.09 -4.90
C LEU A 8 -35.92 -17.79 -5.89
N VAL A 9 -36.21 -17.05 -6.97
CA VAL A 9 -35.20 -16.66 -7.97
C VAL A 9 -34.13 -15.73 -7.37
N SER A 10 -34.54 -14.77 -6.54
CA SER A 10 -33.60 -13.81 -5.91
C SER A 10 -32.71 -14.46 -4.84
N GLY A 11 -33.23 -15.45 -4.10
CA GLY A 11 -32.47 -16.22 -3.11
C GLY A 11 -31.48 -17.21 -3.73
N ALA A 12 -31.85 -17.85 -4.85
CA ALA A 12 -30.97 -18.77 -5.57
C ALA A 12 -29.81 -18.03 -6.25
N ALA A 13 -30.06 -16.84 -6.83
CA ALA A 13 -29.03 -16.02 -7.47
C ALA A 13 -27.97 -15.53 -6.47
N SER A 14 -28.39 -15.15 -5.26
CA SER A 14 -27.48 -14.69 -4.19
C SER A 14 -26.64 -15.83 -3.62
N ALA A 15 -27.23 -17.02 -3.39
CA ALA A 15 -26.49 -18.22 -2.97
C ALA A 15 -25.45 -18.69 -4.01
N LEU A 16 -25.82 -18.75 -5.30
CA LEU A 16 -24.90 -19.16 -6.37
C LEU A 16 -23.76 -18.15 -6.58
N SER A 17 -24.03 -16.85 -6.43
CA SER A 17 -23.02 -15.79 -6.49
C SER A 17 -22.05 -15.83 -5.30
N SER A 18 -22.43 -16.46 -4.20
CA SER A 18 -21.61 -16.61 -3.00
C SER A 18 -20.70 -17.84 -3.11
N SER A 19 -21.23 -18.97 -3.59
CA SER A 19 -20.45 -20.21 -3.80
C SER A 19 -19.40 -20.08 -4.91
N SER A 20 -19.69 -19.37 -5.99
CA SER A 20 -18.72 -19.14 -7.09
C SER A 20 -17.49 -18.34 -6.64
N ARG A 21 -17.66 -17.32 -5.78
CA ARG A 21 -16.55 -16.52 -5.22
C ARG A 21 -15.63 -17.32 -4.30
N GLN A 22 -16.14 -18.40 -3.69
CA GLN A 22 -15.40 -19.22 -2.74
C GLN A 22 -14.62 -20.35 -3.43
N LEU A 23 -15.15 -20.91 -4.53
CA LEU A 23 -14.50 -21.98 -5.29
C LEU A 23 -13.39 -21.49 -6.22
N LEU A 24 -13.55 -20.31 -6.82
CA LEU A 24 -12.50 -19.69 -7.66
C LEU A 24 -11.37 -19.04 -6.83
N GLY A 25 -11.38 -19.22 -5.51
CA GLY A 25 -10.35 -18.69 -4.63
C GLY A 25 -10.20 -17.17 -4.70
N THR A 26 -11.21 -16.46 -5.22
CA THR A 26 -11.23 -14.99 -5.26
C THR A 26 -11.55 -14.46 -3.87
N LYS A 27 -10.73 -14.80 -2.88
CA LYS A 27 -10.51 -13.91 -1.73
C LYS A 27 -10.09 -12.60 -2.36
N THR A 28 -10.87 -11.55 -2.15
CA THR A 28 -10.54 -10.17 -2.53
C THR A 28 -9.04 -9.99 -2.39
N ALA A 29 -8.33 -10.01 -3.52
CA ALA A 29 -6.89 -9.91 -3.52
C ALA A 29 -6.63 -8.55 -2.91
N GLN A 30 -6.10 -8.53 -1.69
CA GLN A 30 -5.54 -7.33 -1.10
C GLN A 30 -4.39 -6.97 -2.03
N VAL A 31 -4.65 -6.13 -3.03
CA VAL A 31 -3.65 -5.60 -3.92
C VAL A 31 -2.71 -4.82 -3.02
N GLN A 32 -1.62 -5.47 -2.62
CA GLN A 32 -0.55 -4.83 -1.87
C GLN A 32 0.06 -3.82 -2.82
N ASN A 33 -0.42 -2.57 -2.73
CA ASN A 33 0.22 -1.46 -3.41
C ASN A 33 1.63 -1.35 -2.83
N HIS A 34 2.60 -1.90 -3.53
CA HIS A 34 4.01 -1.75 -3.20
C HIS A 34 4.41 -0.29 -3.43
N VAL A 35 4.13 0.56 -2.46
CA VAL A 35 4.62 1.93 -2.45
C VAL A 35 6.13 1.86 -2.20
N SER A 36 6.91 2.42 -3.11
CA SER A 36 8.36 2.54 -2.92
C SER A 36 8.66 3.58 -1.84
N GLY A 37 8.66 3.12 -0.59
CA GLY A 37 8.97 3.93 0.59
C GLY A 37 10.45 4.35 0.67
N PHE A 38 10.78 5.17 1.67
CA PHE A 38 12.15 5.59 1.93
C PHE A 38 12.99 4.46 2.50
N LYS A 39 14.23 4.32 2.04
CA LYS A 39 15.21 3.44 2.70
C LYS A 39 15.86 4.17 3.88
N VAL A 40 15.63 3.68 5.10
CA VAL A 40 16.23 4.26 6.31
C VAL A 40 17.72 3.91 6.37
N LYS A 41 18.58 4.90 6.64
CA LYS A 41 20.04 4.74 6.78
C LYS A 41 20.60 5.68 7.85
N SER A 42 21.72 5.28 8.46
CA SER A 42 22.50 6.14 9.36
C SER A 42 23.16 7.30 8.61
N MET A 43 23.67 7.04 7.41
CA MET A 43 24.42 8.01 6.63
C MET A 43 23.82 8.12 5.23
N LEU A 44 23.36 9.31 4.89
CA LEU A 44 22.71 9.62 3.63
C LEU A 44 23.74 10.00 2.56
N LYS A 45 23.52 9.54 1.33
CA LYS A 45 24.35 9.87 0.17
C LYS A 45 23.47 10.13 -1.06
N LEU A 46 23.83 11.16 -1.82
CA LEU A 46 23.25 11.44 -3.12
C LEU A 46 23.80 10.42 -4.14
N ARG A 47 22.90 9.82 -4.92
CA ARG A 47 23.26 8.80 -5.93
C ARG A 47 23.25 9.36 -7.35
N CYS A 48 22.59 10.49 -7.53
CA CYS A 48 22.25 11.06 -8.83
C CYS A 48 22.30 12.58 -8.76
N ARG A 49 22.35 13.25 -9.92
CA ARG A 49 22.40 14.72 -10.00
C ARG A 49 21.11 15.40 -9.55
N SER A 50 19.97 14.74 -9.73
CA SER A 50 18.65 15.22 -9.30
C SER A 50 18.31 14.90 -7.84
N CYS A 51 19.21 14.21 -7.14
CA CYS A 51 19.01 13.83 -5.75
C CYS A 51 19.38 15.04 -4.87
N TYR A 52 18.54 15.38 -3.90
CA TYR A 52 18.79 16.53 -3.01
C TYR A 52 18.42 16.22 -1.56
N PHE A 53 18.99 17.00 -0.64
CA PHE A 53 18.72 16.88 0.78
C PHE A 53 17.55 17.78 1.20
N VAL A 54 16.68 17.26 2.06
CA VAL A 54 15.56 17.99 2.67
C VAL A 54 15.50 17.65 4.15
N ARG A 55 15.23 18.62 5.01
CA ARG A 55 14.86 18.36 6.40
C ARG A 55 13.35 18.33 6.55
N VAL A 56 12.82 17.21 7.03
CA VAL A 56 11.40 17.02 7.30
C VAL A 56 11.28 16.47 8.73
N ASP A 57 10.46 17.09 9.57
CA ASP A 57 10.23 16.70 10.97
C ASP A 57 11.54 16.52 11.78
N GLY A 58 12.51 17.40 11.52
CA GLY A 58 13.83 17.36 12.18
C GLY A 58 14.77 16.24 11.71
N ARG A 59 14.39 15.46 10.68
CA ARG A 59 15.20 14.39 10.10
C ARG A 59 15.69 14.76 8.71
N LEU A 60 16.91 14.37 8.37
CA LEU A 60 17.43 14.56 7.02
C LEU A 60 16.90 13.46 6.10
N HIS A 61 16.34 13.84 4.95
CA HIS A 61 15.87 12.96 3.89
C HIS A 61 16.63 13.26 2.59
N VAL A 62 16.78 12.24 1.75
CA VAL A 62 17.18 12.40 0.36
C VAL A 62 15.95 12.14 -0.50
N GLU A 63 15.57 13.14 -1.28
CA GLU A 63 14.49 13.05 -2.27
C GLU A 63 15.08 12.98 -3.68
N CYS A 64 14.35 12.32 -4.57
CA CYS A 64 14.70 12.25 -5.98
C CYS A 64 13.42 12.15 -6.81
N PRO A 65 13.18 13.09 -7.75
CA PRO A 65 11.98 13.06 -8.59
C PRO A 65 12.10 12.01 -9.71
N VAL A 66 13.30 11.74 -10.20
CA VAL A 66 13.55 10.84 -11.35
C VAL A 66 13.56 9.37 -10.94
N HIS A 67 14.13 9.07 -9.77
CA HIS A 67 14.36 7.69 -9.32
C HIS A 67 13.87 7.49 -7.88
N PRO A 68 12.68 6.90 -7.67
CA PRO A 68 12.13 6.70 -6.32
C PRO A 68 12.99 5.76 -5.47
N ARG A 69 13.78 4.87 -6.09
CA ARG A 69 14.74 3.99 -5.40
C ARG A 69 15.87 4.73 -4.67
N HIS A 70 16.08 6.01 -4.95
CA HIS A 70 17.12 6.82 -4.29
C HIS A 70 16.63 7.47 -2.99
N LYS A 71 15.31 7.44 -2.73
CA LYS A 71 14.71 8.01 -1.54
C LYS A 71 15.25 7.36 -0.28
N GLN A 72 15.87 8.17 0.57
CA GLN A 72 16.49 7.71 1.81
C GLN A 72 16.07 8.60 2.97
N ARG A 73 16.00 8.04 4.17
CA ARG A 73 15.61 8.76 5.39
C ARG A 73 16.62 8.49 6.49
N GLU A 74 17.01 9.51 7.24
CA GLU A 74 17.84 9.37 8.42
C GLU A 74 17.15 8.52 9.49
N MET A 75 17.92 7.71 10.20
CA MET A 75 17.41 6.97 11.36
C MET A 75 16.89 7.95 12.42
N PHE A 76 15.77 7.61 13.04
CA PHE A 76 15.28 8.42 14.15
C PHE A 76 16.13 8.18 15.38
N ASN A 77 16.64 9.25 16.00
CA ASN A 77 17.28 9.13 17.29
C ASN A 77 16.21 8.97 18.38
N VAL A 78 15.95 7.73 18.76
CA VAL A 78 14.97 7.38 19.80
C VAL A 78 15.39 7.94 21.17
N LYS A 79 16.68 8.24 21.39
CA LYS A 79 17.16 8.81 22.66
C LYS A 79 16.76 10.27 22.87
N LEU A 80 16.27 10.96 21.83
CA LEU A 80 15.74 12.32 21.95
C LEU A 80 14.27 12.35 22.43
N LEU A 81 13.66 11.19 22.64
CA LEU A 81 12.27 11.06 23.11
C LEU A 81 12.13 10.96 24.64
N TRP A 82 13.24 10.82 25.37
CA TRP A 82 13.28 10.57 26.82
C TRP A 82 14.20 11.59 27.48
#